data_AF-A0A7S3DFZ6-F1
#
_entry.id   AF-A0A7S3DFZ6-F1
#
_cell.length_a   1.000
_cell.length_b   1.000
_cell.length_c   1.000
_cell.angle_alpha   90.00
_cell.angle_beta   90.00
_cell.angle_gamma   90.00
#
_symmetry.space_group_name_H-M   'P 1'
#
loop_
_entity.id
_entity.type
_entity.pdbx_description
1 polymer ?
#
loop_
_entity_poly.entity_id
_entity_poly.type
_entity_poly.pdbx_seq_one_letter_code
_entity_poly.pdbx_strand_id
1 'polypeptide(L)'
;MRGKPVDEIREELRKKLVEAMRHGVNLVLRLSNSAPMFKETFCDESTFPIEVFDGYKVTEEEVYKKLLHDDDHHDGRGSNVFFVRDTFSFVITSTFSAEDAEEFLANSFPLDNVKLVQVQM
;
A
#
# COMPACT_ATOMS: atom_id res chain seq x y z
N MET A 1 21.51 -10.02 11.02
CA MET A 1 20.91 -9.22 9.93
C MET A 1 21.15 -7.75 10.25
N ARG A 2 21.61 -6.96 9.28
CA ARG A 2 21.68 -5.50 9.43
C ARG A 2 20.29 -4.96 9.06
N GLY A 3 19.61 -4.27 9.98
CA GLY A 3 18.31 -3.66 9.69
C GLY A 3 18.45 -2.54 8.66
N LYS A 4 17.45 -2.39 7.79
CA LYS A 4 17.32 -1.20 6.95
C LYS A 4 16.58 -0.10 7.73
N PRO A 5 16.96 1.18 7.59
CA PRO A 5 16.18 2.30 8.12
C PRO A 5 14.73 2.29 7.62
N VAL A 6 13.80 2.78 8.44
CA VAL A 6 12.37 2.82 8.08
C VAL A 6 12.11 3.63 6.81
N ASP A 7 12.82 4.75 6.62
CA ASP A 7 12.64 5.61 5.46
C ASP A 7 13.09 4.93 4.15
N GLU A 8 14.15 4.12 4.20
CA GLU A 8 14.58 3.33 3.04
C GLU A 8 13.53 2.27 2.68
N ILE A 9 12.95 1.60 3.68
CA ILE A 9 11.90 0.58 3.46
C ILE A 9 10.63 1.25 2.93
N ARG A 10 10.26 2.42 3.46
CA ARG A 10 9.12 3.21 3.01
C ARG A 10 9.29 3.64 1.57
N GLU A 11 10.46 4.14 1.18
CA GLU A 11 10.75 4.53 -0.21
C GLU A 11 10.74 3.32 -1.16
N GLU A 12 11.27 2.17 -0.75
CA GLU A 12 11.19 0.93 -1.55
C GLU A 12 9.74 0.47 -1.77
N LEU A 13 8.89 0.58 -0.76
CA LEU A 13 7.47 0.27 -0.88
C LEU A 13 6.73 1.30 -1.75
N ARG A 14 7.01 2.59 -1.56
CA ARG A 14 6.42 3.70 -2.32
C ARG A 14 6.63 3.52 -3.81
N LYS A 15 7.87 3.26 -4.24
CA LYS A 15 8.19 2.99 -5.66
C LYS A 15 7.36 1.86 -6.23
N LYS A 16 7.24 0.73 -5.52
CA LYS A 16 6.44 -0.41 -5.97
C LYS A 16 4.96 -0.10 -6.05
N LEU A 17 4.44 0.66 -5.08
CA LEU A 17 3.05 1.08 -5.03
C LEU A 17 2.72 2.04 -6.18
N VAL A 18 3.54 3.06 -6.40
CA VAL A 18 3.40 4.03 -7.50
C VAL A 18 3.45 3.33 -8.86
N GLU A 19 4.39 2.40 -9.06
CA GLU A 19 4.47 1.62 -10.30
C GLU A 19 3.25 0.70 -10.46
N ALA A 20 2.76 0.09 -9.38
CA ALA A 20 1.56 -0.73 -9.42
C ALA A 20 0.31 0.10 -9.80
N MET A 21 0.16 1.30 -9.25
CA MET A 21 -0.89 2.26 -9.60
C MET A 21 -0.80 2.70 -11.07
N ARG A 22 0.41 3.07 -11.53
CA ARG A 22 0.68 3.53 -12.90
C ARG A 22 0.34 2.46 -13.93
N HIS A 23 0.70 1.22 -13.65
CA HIS A 23 0.51 0.10 -14.57
C HIS A 23 -0.80 -0.64 -14.34
N GLY A 24 -1.54 -0.33 -13.28
CA GLY A 24 -2.81 -0.97 -12.97
C GLY A 24 -2.65 -2.45 -12.67
N VAL A 25 -1.56 -2.80 -11.98
CA VAL A 25 -1.23 -4.17 -11.58
C VAL A 25 -1.41 -4.34 -10.08
N ASN A 26 -1.47 -5.60 -9.63
CA ASN A 26 -1.71 -5.89 -8.23
C ASN A 26 -0.44 -5.66 -7.39
N LEU A 27 -0.58 -4.91 -6.29
CA LEU A 27 0.43 -4.88 -5.24
C LEU A 27 0.12 -5.96 -4.20
N VAL A 28 1.03 -6.94 -4.04
CA VAL A 28 0.88 -7.99 -3.02
C VAL A 28 1.74 -7.66 -1.80
N LEU A 29 1.09 -7.45 -0.65
CA LEU A 29 1.70 -7.33 0.65
C LEU A 29 1.67 -8.70 1.34
N ARG A 30 2.79 -9.43 1.26
CA ARG A 30 2.95 -10.72 1.90
C ARG A 30 3.37 -10.56 3.36
N LEU A 31 2.41 -10.63 4.25
CA LEU A 31 2.62 -10.81 5.68
C LEU A 31 2.78 -12.30 5.98
N SER A 32 3.61 -12.63 6.96
CA SER A 32 3.70 -14.01 7.48
C SER A 32 2.86 -14.10 8.75
N ASN A 33 3.50 -14.31 9.90
CA ASN A 33 2.87 -14.33 11.21
C ASN A 33 3.05 -13.00 11.97
N SER A 34 3.19 -11.89 11.25
CA SER A 34 3.36 -10.56 11.83
C SER A 34 2.72 -9.50 10.94
N ALA A 35 2.16 -8.47 11.58
CA ALA A 35 1.58 -7.30 10.94
C ALA A 35 2.39 -6.06 11.38
N PRO A 36 3.07 -5.36 10.46
CA PRO A 36 3.77 -4.12 10.80
C PRO A 36 2.79 -3.04 11.27
N MET A 37 3.21 -2.13 12.15
CA MET A 37 2.35 -1.04 12.63
C MET A 37 2.27 0.09 11.60
N PHE A 38 1.51 -0.13 10.50
CA PHE A 38 1.35 0.86 9.43
C PHE A 38 0.69 2.14 9.92
N LYS A 39 -0.41 2.04 10.69
CA LYS A 39 -1.12 3.20 11.26
C LYS A 39 -0.27 4.11 12.14
N GLU A 40 0.60 3.53 12.97
CA GLU A 40 1.25 4.29 14.05
C GLU A 40 2.69 4.73 13.74
N THR A 41 3.48 3.87 13.11
CA THR A 41 4.95 4.06 13.06
C THR A 41 5.52 4.06 11.64
N PHE A 42 4.90 3.34 10.72
CA PHE A 42 5.44 3.22 9.36
C PHE A 42 4.88 4.30 8.42
N CYS A 43 3.57 4.53 8.39
CA CYS A 43 2.99 5.56 7.54
C CYS A 43 3.27 6.96 8.08
N ASP A 44 3.34 7.92 7.18
CA ASP A 44 3.54 9.34 7.48
C ASP A 44 2.49 10.14 6.71
N GLU A 45 1.69 10.96 7.40
CA GLU A 45 0.54 11.63 6.78
C GLU A 45 0.90 12.57 5.62
N SER A 46 2.15 13.04 5.57
CA SER A 46 2.63 14.01 4.60
C SER A 46 3.27 13.38 3.36
N THR A 47 3.92 12.22 3.52
CA THR A 47 4.71 11.56 2.45
C THR A 47 4.27 10.14 2.11
N PHE A 48 3.58 9.46 3.03
CA PHE A 48 3.07 8.10 2.84
C PHE A 48 1.81 7.88 3.69
N PRO A 49 0.67 8.46 3.30
CA PRO A 49 -0.55 8.43 4.11
C PRO A 49 -1.12 7.02 4.22
N ILE A 50 -1.78 6.69 5.34
CA ILE A 50 -2.35 5.35 5.57
C ILE A 50 -3.48 5.01 4.59
N GLU A 51 -4.15 6.04 4.07
CA GLU A 51 -5.24 5.98 3.10
C GLU A 51 -4.84 5.32 1.77
N VAL A 52 -3.54 5.14 1.50
CA VAL A 52 -3.07 4.40 0.33
C VAL A 52 -3.36 2.90 0.42
N PHE A 53 -3.69 2.41 1.62
CA PHE A 53 -4.17 1.05 1.87
C PHE A 53 -5.69 1.00 2.10
N ASP A 54 -6.41 2.06 1.75
CA ASP A 54 -7.88 2.06 1.70
C ASP A 54 -8.32 1.84 0.24
N GLY A 55 -9.14 0.82 0.02
CA GLY A 55 -9.56 0.37 -1.31
C GLY A 55 -10.27 1.42 -2.16
N TYR A 56 -10.84 2.47 -1.56
CA TYR A 56 -11.44 3.59 -2.31
C TYR A 56 -10.53 4.82 -2.30
N LYS A 57 -10.03 5.21 -1.13
CA LYS A 57 -9.30 6.49 -0.99
C LYS A 57 -7.98 6.51 -1.75
N VAL A 58 -7.37 5.35 -2.01
CA VAL A 58 -6.13 5.26 -2.80
C VAL A 58 -6.25 5.85 -4.21
N THR A 59 -7.47 5.94 -4.75
CA THR A 59 -7.74 6.55 -6.07
C THR A 59 -7.99 8.06 -6.01
N GLU A 60 -8.10 8.64 -4.81
CA GLU A 60 -8.29 10.07 -4.62
C GLU A 60 -6.98 10.83 -4.86
N GLU A 61 -7.05 11.89 -5.65
CA GLU A 61 -5.90 12.69 -6.06
C GLU A 61 -5.13 13.28 -4.86
N GLU A 62 -5.84 13.71 -3.82
CA GLU A 62 -5.26 14.24 -2.58
C GLU A 62 -4.50 13.18 -1.76
N VAL A 63 -4.77 11.89 -1.99
CA VAL A 63 -4.12 10.77 -1.31
C VAL A 63 -2.89 10.33 -2.10
N TYR A 64 -3.05 9.95 -3.38
CA TYR A 64 -1.92 9.39 -4.13
C TYR A 64 -0.88 10.44 -4.47
N LYS A 65 -1.23 11.73 -4.61
CA LYS A 65 -0.24 12.79 -4.87
C LYS A 65 0.80 12.91 -3.77
N LYS A 66 0.45 12.61 -2.52
CA LYS A 66 1.39 12.62 -1.38
C LYS A 66 2.51 11.57 -1.53
N LEU A 67 2.29 10.53 -2.34
CA LEU A 67 3.28 9.50 -2.65
C LEU A 67 4.20 9.89 -3.83
N LEU A 68 3.83 10.89 -4.62
CA LEU A 68 4.54 11.20 -5.86
C LEU A 68 5.73 12.10 -5.58
N HIS A 69 6.87 11.72 -6.11
CA HIS A 69 8.01 12.61 -6.31
C HIS A 69 7.94 13.21 -7.71
N ASP A 70 8.70 14.29 -7.94
CA ASP A 70 8.75 14.98 -9.25
C ASP A 70 9.01 14.01 -10.42
N ASP A 71 9.91 13.04 -10.21
CA ASP A 71 10.27 12.03 -11.21
C ASP A 71 9.12 11.05 -11.55
N ASP A 72 8.11 10.93 -10.69
CA ASP A 72 6.97 10.03 -10.90
C ASP A 72 5.92 10.62 -11.86
N HIS A 73 6.00 11.90 -12.21
CA HIS A 73 5.03 12.53 -13.13
C HIS A 73 5.25 12.15 -14.60
N HIS A 74 6.38 11.52 -14.92
CA HIS A 74 6.71 11.14 -16.28
C HIS A 74 6.03 9.84 -16.70
N ASP A 75 5.17 9.89 -17.71
CA ASP A 75 4.53 8.71 -18.32
C ASP A 75 5.39 8.04 -19.42
N GLY A 76 6.62 8.53 -19.63
CA GLY A 76 7.51 8.10 -20.72
C GLY A 76 7.04 8.51 -22.12
N ARG A 77 5.93 9.24 -22.24
CA ARG A 77 5.32 9.73 -23.50
C ARG A 77 5.27 11.26 -23.56
N GLY A 78 5.84 11.94 -22.57
CA GLY A 78 5.97 13.39 -22.53
C GLY A 78 4.79 14.12 -21.88
N SER A 79 3.83 13.39 -21.29
CA SER A 79 2.82 14.01 -20.42
C SER A 79 3.35 14.01 -18.97
N ASN A 80 3.11 15.12 -18.26
CA ASN A 80 3.53 15.29 -16.87
C ASN A 80 2.37 14.98 -15.90
N VAL A 81 1.62 13.92 -16.20
CA VAL A 81 0.36 13.59 -15.53
C VAL A 81 0.46 12.18 -14.95
N PHE A 82 0.05 12.05 -13.69
CA PHE A 82 -0.10 10.77 -13.01
C PHE A 82 -1.57 10.53 -12.70
N PHE A 83 -2.05 9.33 -13.00
CA PHE A 83 -3.38 8.85 -12.61
C PHE A 83 -3.28 7.38 -12.21
N VAL A 84 -4.02 7.00 -11.18
CA VAL A 84 -4.16 5.59 -10.76
C VAL A 84 -5.06 4.90 -11.78
N ARG A 85 -4.64 3.74 -12.29
CA ARG A 85 -5.48 2.96 -13.21
C ARG A 85 -6.57 2.21 -12.45
N ASP A 86 -7.77 2.15 -13.03
CA ASP A 86 -8.92 1.43 -12.46
C ASP A 86 -8.68 -0.07 -12.21
N THR A 87 -7.70 -0.66 -12.88
CA THR A 87 -7.32 -2.07 -12.68
C THR A 87 -6.34 -2.29 -11.53
N PHE A 88 -5.82 -1.21 -10.91
CA PHE A 88 -4.99 -1.31 -9.73
C PHE A 88 -5.78 -1.93 -8.57
N SER A 89 -5.13 -2.84 -7.86
CA SER A 89 -5.63 -3.36 -6.59
C SER A 89 -4.46 -3.72 -5.70
N PHE A 90 -4.71 -3.85 -4.39
CA PHE A 90 -3.74 -4.44 -3.48
C PHE A 90 -4.33 -5.68 -2.80
N VAL A 91 -3.45 -6.61 -2.44
CA VAL A 91 -3.80 -7.86 -1.77
C VAL A 91 -2.87 -8.03 -0.57
N ILE A 92 -3.46 -8.19 0.61
CA ILE A 92 -2.73 -8.53 1.83
C ILE A 92 -2.90 -10.04 2.05
N THR A 93 -1.79 -10.77 2.14
CA THR A 93 -1.81 -12.18 2.51
C THR A 93 -1.15 -12.34 3.86
N SER A 94 -1.68 -13.19 4.75
CA SER A 94 -1.08 -13.51 6.04
C SER A 94 -1.13 -15.02 6.33
N THR A 95 -0.32 -15.48 7.27
CA THR A 95 -0.41 -16.84 7.83
C THR A 95 -1.06 -16.85 9.22
N PHE A 96 -1.79 -15.79 9.57
CA PHE A 96 -2.62 -15.77 10.77
C PHE A 96 -3.75 -16.79 10.68
N SER A 97 -4.22 -17.25 11.84
CA SER A 97 -5.47 -17.99 11.90
C SER A 97 -6.63 -17.09 11.44
N ALA A 98 -7.74 -17.67 11.00
CA ALA A 98 -8.91 -16.87 10.60
C ALA A 98 -9.46 -16.04 11.78
N GLU A 99 -9.32 -16.55 13.01
CA GLU A 99 -9.77 -15.90 14.25
C GLU A 99 -8.89 -14.69 14.59
N ASP A 100 -7.58 -14.78 14.35
CA ASP A 100 -6.63 -13.70 14.69
C ASP A 100 -6.47 -12.66 13.57
N ALA A 101 -6.75 -13.05 12.32
CA ALA A 101 -6.43 -12.23 11.14
C ALA A 101 -7.13 -10.87 11.18
N GLU A 102 -8.41 -10.83 11.54
CA GLU A 102 -9.17 -9.59 11.59
C GLU A 102 -8.58 -8.62 12.63
N GLU A 103 -8.33 -9.09 13.86
CA GLU A 103 -7.77 -8.25 14.93
C GLU A 103 -6.38 -7.72 14.57
N PHE A 104 -5.47 -8.59 14.16
CA PHE A 104 -4.08 -8.20 13.88
C PHE A 104 -3.96 -7.30 12.66
N LEU A 105 -4.75 -7.56 11.61
CA LEU A 105 -4.75 -6.72 10.42
C LEU A 105 -5.49 -5.40 10.66
N ALA A 106 -6.57 -5.37 11.45
CA ALA A 106 -7.29 -4.14 11.75
C ALA A 106 -6.45 -3.16 12.58
N ASN A 107 -5.56 -3.65 13.45
CA ASN A 107 -4.59 -2.81 14.16
C ASN A 107 -3.52 -2.22 13.23
N SER A 108 -3.30 -2.82 12.07
CA SER A 108 -2.26 -2.46 11.12
C SER A 108 -2.77 -1.60 9.94
N PHE A 109 -3.93 -1.95 9.36
CA PHE A 109 -4.47 -1.38 8.12
C PHE A 109 -5.92 -0.88 8.28
N PRO A 110 -6.37 0.06 7.44
CA PRO A 110 -7.79 0.44 7.35
C PRO A 110 -8.55 -0.62 6.55
N LEU A 111 -9.21 -1.56 7.23
CA LEU A 111 -9.88 -2.70 6.60
C LEU A 111 -11.31 -2.42 6.12
N ASP A 112 -11.88 -1.24 6.42
CA ASP A 112 -13.29 -0.91 6.16
C ASP A 112 -13.70 -1.13 4.69
N ASN A 113 -12.76 -0.90 3.76
CA ASN A 113 -12.95 -0.99 2.33
C ASN A 113 -12.19 -2.17 1.69
N VAL A 114 -11.85 -3.18 2.50
CA VAL A 114 -11.14 -4.39 2.06
C VAL A 114 -11.98 -5.61 2.34
N LYS A 115 -11.99 -6.58 1.42
CA LYS A 115 -12.65 -7.87 1.63
C LYS A 115 -11.65 -8.88 2.19
N LEU A 116 -11.92 -9.38 3.39
CA LEU A 116 -11.16 -10.49 3.97
C LEU A 116 -11.66 -11.82 3.37
N VAL A 117 -10.73 -12.66 2.91
CA VAL A 117 -11.03 -13.98 2.33
C VAL A 117 -10.12 -15.02 2.98
N GLN A 118 -10.72 -16.06 3.56
CA GLN A 118 -9.98 -17.22 4.04
C GLN A 118 -9.78 -18.22 2.89
N VAL A 119 -8.52 -18.54 2.59
CA VAL A 119 -8.17 -19.56 1.60
C VAL A 119 -7.90 -20.87 2.33
N GLN A 120 -8.73 -21.89 2.09
CA GLN A 120 -8.47 -23.26 2.54
C GLN A 120 -7.58 -23.95 1.51
N MET A 121 -6.48 -24.54 1.95
CA MET A 121 -5.60 -25.39 1.14
C MET A 121 -5.88 -26.86 1.42
#